data_AF-A0A821Y8J9-F1
#
_entry.id   AF-A0A821Y8J9-F1
#
_cell.length_a   1.000
_cell.length_b   1.000
_cell.length_c   1.000
_cell.angle_alpha   90.00
_cell.angle_beta   90.00
_cell.angle_gamma   90.00
#
_symmetry.space_group_name_H-M   'P 1'
#
loop_
_entity.id
_entity.type
_entity.pdbx_description
1 polymer ?
#
loop_
_entity_poly.entity_id
_entity_poly.type
_entity_poly.pdbx_seq_one_letter_code
_entity_poly.pdbx_strand_id
1 'polypeptide(L)'
;MFDELISLLDDTNHISSNGSILITSFDFDSNFLLQHFLSYSLKNTLNCVYISLLTPFSHLKHVQNKMGNILKTSEISTSSTFMFIPLFSSLSSFSSSDIDI
;
A
#
# COMPACT_ATOMS: atom_id res chain seq x y z
N MET A 1 -9.11 -3.13 18.01
CA MET A 1 -8.93 -3.34 16.56
C MET A 1 -10.34 -3.32 15.96
N PHE A 2 -10.55 -2.95 14.70
CA PHE A 2 -11.90 -2.92 14.11
C PHE A 2 -12.31 -4.36 13.79
N ASP A 3 -12.99 -5.04 14.72
CA ASP A 3 -13.26 -6.49 14.62
C ASP A 3 -14.12 -6.85 13.39
N GLU A 4 -14.97 -5.93 12.93
CA GLU A 4 -15.76 -6.06 11.70
C GLU A 4 -14.88 -6.02 10.42
N LEU A 5 -13.76 -5.29 10.45
CA LEU A 5 -12.82 -5.25 9.34
C LEU A 5 -12.00 -6.55 9.28
N ILE A 6 -11.68 -7.10 10.46
CA ILE A 6 -10.95 -8.37 10.58
C ILE A 6 -11.84 -9.52 10.11
N SER A 7 -13.13 -9.54 10.45
CA SER A 7 -14.03 -10.57 9.95
C SER A 7 -14.15 -10.54 8.42
N LEU A 8 -14.20 -9.35 7.81
CA LEU A 8 -14.13 -9.21 6.34
C LEU A 8 -12.83 -9.76 5.75
N LEU A 9 -11.71 -9.64 6.46
CA LEU A 9 -10.41 -10.16 6.01
C LEU A 9 -10.27 -11.66 6.24
N ASP A 10 -10.77 -12.19 7.35
CA ASP A 10 -10.70 -13.61 7.68
C ASP A 10 -11.65 -14.44 6.80
N ASP A 11 -12.82 -13.88 6.42
CA ASP A 11 -13.69 -14.51 5.43
C ASP A 11 -13.02 -14.58 4.05
N THR A 12 -12.17 -13.61 3.68
CA THR A 12 -11.39 -13.70 2.44
C THR A 12 -10.28 -14.75 2.49
N ASN A 13 -9.78 -15.12 3.67
CA ASN A 13 -8.80 -16.22 3.82
C ASN A 13 -9.41 -17.61 3.57
N HIS A 14 -10.74 -17.74 3.69
CA HIS A 14 -11.47 -18.98 3.32
C HIS A 14 -11.85 -19.05 1.84
N ILE A 15 -11.64 -17.97 1.09
CA ILE A 15 -12.01 -17.89 -0.32
C ILE A 15 -10.75 -18.13 -1.17
N SER A 16 -10.69 -19.31 -1.77
CA SER A 16 -9.75 -19.69 -2.84
C SER A 16 -9.95 -18.89 -4.15
N SER A 17 -10.32 -17.61 -4.08
CA SER A 17 -10.57 -16.79 -5.26
C SER A 17 -10.10 -15.35 -5.06
N ASN A 18 -9.30 -14.89 -6.02
CA ASN A 18 -8.96 -13.51 -6.34
C ASN A 18 -10.11 -12.52 -6.09
N GLY A 19 -10.25 -12.01 -4.86
CA GLY A 19 -11.21 -10.96 -4.52
C GLY A 19 -10.60 -9.58 -4.76
N SER A 20 -11.34 -8.69 -5.43
CA SER A 20 -10.98 -7.28 -5.52
C SER A 20 -11.90 -6.46 -4.63
N ILE A 21 -11.31 -5.59 -3.82
CA ILE A 21 -12.05 -4.65 -2.96
C ILE A 21 -11.85 -3.26 -3.55
N LEU A 22 -12.95 -2.61 -3.95
CA LEU A 22 -12.94 -1.22 -4.38
C LEU A 22 -13.44 -0.33 -3.24
N ILE A 23 -12.57 0.57 -2.77
CA ILE A 23 -12.92 1.60 -1.78
C ILE A 23 -13.04 2.92 -2.54
N THR A 24 -14.26 3.40 -2.75
CA THR A 24 -14.51 4.73 -3.32
C THR A 24 -14.90 5.70 -2.22
N SER A 25 -14.17 6.80 -2.10
CA SER A 25 -14.55 7.88 -1.21
C SER A 25 -14.02 9.22 -1.69
N PHE A 26 -14.79 10.26 -1.45
CA PHE A 26 -14.39 11.64 -1.66
C PHE A 26 -13.83 12.28 -0.36
N ASP A 27 -13.98 11.60 0.77
CA ASP A 27 -13.58 12.08 2.08
C ASP A 27 -12.26 11.43 2.54
N PHE A 28 -11.41 12.24 3.18
CA PHE A 28 -10.09 11.84 3.68
C PHE A 28 -10.13 10.62 4.61
N ASP A 29 -11.27 10.37 5.25
CA ASP A 29 -11.45 9.32 6.24
C ASP A 29 -11.32 7.90 5.66
N SER A 30 -11.61 7.68 4.38
CA SER A 30 -11.50 6.33 3.81
C SER A 30 -10.06 5.89 3.52
N ASN A 31 -9.11 6.83 3.47
CA ASN A 31 -7.69 6.48 3.46
C ASN A 31 -7.28 5.75 4.72
N PHE A 32 -7.93 6.03 5.87
CA PHE A 32 -7.66 5.29 7.11
C PHE A 32 -7.88 3.78 6.94
N LEU A 33 -8.93 3.37 6.22
CA LEU A 33 -9.21 1.95 5.95
C LEU A 33 -8.08 1.31 5.15
N LEU A 34 -7.65 1.94 4.05
CA LEU A 34 -6.54 1.45 3.23
C LEU A 34 -5.25 1.28 4.04
N GLN A 35 -4.97 2.24 4.94
CA GLN A 35 -3.79 2.19 5.79
C GLN A 35 -3.90 1.11 6.86
N HIS A 36 -5.10 0.83 7.37
CA HIS A 36 -5.36 -0.28 8.30
C HIS A 36 -5.23 -1.63 7.61
N PHE A 37 -5.74 -1.78 6.39
CA PHE A 37 -5.55 -2.99 5.59
C PHE A 37 -4.07 -3.28 5.38
N LEU A 38 -3.30 -2.28 4.92
CA LEU A 38 -1.86 -2.46 4.76
C LEU A 38 -1.19 -2.83 6.09
N SER A 39 -1.56 -2.15 7.17
CA SER A 39 -0.97 -2.39 8.49
C SER A 39 -1.23 -3.81 8.99
N TYR A 40 -2.46 -4.30 8.83
CA TYR A 40 -2.84 -5.68 9.16
C TYR A 40 -2.02 -6.68 8.34
N SER A 41 -1.95 -6.48 7.02
CA SER A 41 -1.23 -7.39 6.13
C SER A 41 0.26 -7.46 6.45
N LEU A 42 0.88 -6.32 6.77
CA LEU A 42 2.29 -6.27 7.19
C LEU A 42 2.54 -7.00 8.51
N LYS A 43 1.66 -6.84 9.50
CA LYS A 43 1.77 -7.52 10.81
C LYS A 43 1.61 -9.02 10.71
N ASN A 44 0.81 -9.49 9.76
CA ASN A 44 0.62 -10.91 9.45
C ASN A 44 1.66 -11.43 8.44
N THR A 45 2.73 -10.68 8.16
CA THR A 45 3.81 -11.07 7.25
C THR A 45 3.36 -11.42 5.83
N LEU A 46 2.24 -10.85 5.39
CA LEU A 46 1.74 -11.03 4.02
C LEU A 46 2.57 -10.20 3.04
N ASN A 47 2.78 -10.75 1.84
CA ASN A 47 3.42 -10.02 0.75
C ASN A 47 2.49 -8.90 0.25
N CYS A 48 2.93 -7.66 0.40
CA CYS A 48 2.16 -6.47 0.09
C CYS A 48 2.83 -5.67 -1.02
N VAL A 49 2.07 -5.34 -2.06
CA VAL A 49 2.48 -4.37 -3.09
C VAL A 49 1.59 -3.15 -2.96
N TYR A 50 2.19 -2.00 -2.66
CA TYR A 50 1.47 -0.72 -2.58
C TYR A 50 1.82 0.14 -3.79
N ILE A 51 0.84 0.31 -4.68
CA ILE A 51 0.97 1.13 -5.87
C ILE A 51 0.30 2.47 -5.59
N SER A 52 1.06 3.56 -5.72
CA SER A 52 0.58 4.89 -5.40
C SER A 52 0.70 5.80 -6.60
N LEU A 53 -0.42 6.42 -6.98
CA LEU A 53 -0.42 7.55 -7.90
C LEU A 53 -0.02 8.82 -7.13
N LEU A 54 -0.80 9.22 -6.14
CA LEU A 54 -0.71 10.55 -5.55
C LEU A 54 0.18 10.64 -4.30
N THR A 55 0.29 9.54 -3.54
CA THR A 55 0.91 9.57 -2.21
C THR A 55 2.40 9.23 -2.30
N PRO A 56 3.31 10.10 -1.84
CA PRO A 56 4.74 9.81 -1.83
C PRO A 56 5.09 8.76 -0.75
N PHE A 57 6.20 8.04 -0.94
CA PHE A 57 6.66 7.02 0.00
C PHE A 57 6.88 7.58 1.42
N SER A 58 7.41 8.80 1.53
CA SER A 58 7.66 9.47 2.81
C SER A 58 6.39 9.60 3.65
N HIS A 59 5.27 9.97 3.01
CA HIS A 59 3.97 10.06 3.66
C HIS A 59 3.48 8.67 4.11
N LEU A 60 3.57 7.67 3.24
CA LEU A 60 3.18 6.29 3.58
C LEU A 60 3.99 5.75 4.77
N LYS A 61 5.31 5.93 4.74
CA LYS A 61 6.24 5.53 5.81
C LYS A 61 5.88 6.20 7.13
N HIS A 62 5.58 7.49 7.12
CA HIS A 62 5.16 8.21 8.33
C HIS A 62 3.86 7.66 8.91
N VAL A 63 2.85 7.41 8.08
CA VAL A 63 1.56 6.86 8.52
C VAL A 63 1.73 5.45 9.08
N GLN A 64 2.48 4.58 8.40
CA GLN A 64 2.69 3.21 8.83
C GLN A 64 3.54 3.12 10.11
N ASN A 65 4.53 4.01 10.28
CA ASN A 65 5.27 4.13 11.55
C ASN A 65 4.32 4.48 12.72
N LYS A 66 3.33 5.37 12.51
CA LYS A 66 2.31 5.66 13.53
C LYS A 66 1.43 4.44 13.86
N MET A 67 1.26 3.51 12.93
CA MET A 67 0.51 2.27 13.13
C MET A 67 1.35 1.12 13.72
N GLY A 68 2.63 1.39 14.01
CA GLY A 68 3.58 0.44 14.58
C GLY A 68 4.34 -0.40 13.56
N ASN A 69 4.27 -0.07 12.26
CA ASN A 69 4.98 -0.78 11.20
C ASN A 69 6.22 0.00 10.77
N ILE A 70 7.39 -0.65 10.80
CA ILE A 70 8.64 -0.03 10.38
C ILE A 70 8.86 -0.35 8.90
N LEU A 71 8.53 0.60 8.02
CA LEU A 71 8.83 0.47 6.59
C LEU A 71 10.29 0.84 6.33
N LYS A 72 11.08 -0.13 5.88
CA LYS A 72 12.45 0.10 5.38
C LYS A 72 12.39 0.50 3.92
N THR A 73 13.18 1.50 3.53
CA THR A 73 13.42 1.81 2.12
C THR A 73 14.08 0.60 1.48
N SER A 74 13.48 0.08 0.41
CA SER A 74 13.96 -1.11 -0.30
C SER A 74 15.23 -0.79 -1.07
N GLU A 75 16.36 -0.81 -0.38
CA GLU A 75 17.64 -1.14 -1.01
C GLU A 75 17.99 -2.54 -0.51
N ILE A 76 17.48 -3.54 -1.24
CA ILE A 76 17.99 -4.91 -1.25
C ILE A 76 17.88 -5.62 0.12
N SER A 77 16.66 -5.97 0.54
CA SER A 77 16.48 -7.07 1.49
C SER A 77 15.59 -8.13 0.85
N THR A 78 16.16 -9.29 0.58
CA THR A 78 15.50 -10.49 0.01
C THR A 78 14.36 -11.05 0.87
N SER A 79 14.10 -10.45 2.04
CA SER A 79 13.03 -10.80 2.99
C SER A 79 11.98 -9.70 3.18
N SER A 80 11.97 -8.66 2.33
CA SER A 80 10.95 -7.61 2.43
C SER A 80 9.58 -8.13 2.02
N THR A 81 8.65 -8.23 2.96
CA THR A 81 7.23 -8.54 2.69
C THR A 81 6.49 -7.35 2.06
N PHE A 82 7.17 -6.26 1.75
CA PHE A 82 6.56 -5.03 1.24
C PHE A 82 7.31 -4.45 0.04
N MET A 83 6.56 -4.05 -0.99
CA MET A 83 7.06 -3.31 -2.15
C MET A 83 6.21 -2.06 -2.37
N PHE A 84 6.86 -0.92 -2.60
CA PHE A 84 6.18 0.34 -2.92
C PHE A 84 6.52 0.78 -4.35
N ILE A 85 5.50 1.10 -5.14
CA ILE A 85 5.62 1.53 -6.53
C ILE A 85 5.03 2.94 -6.67
N PRO A 86 5.86 3.99 -6.81
CA PRO A 86 5.38 5.35 -7.07
C PRO A 86 5.15 5.57 -8.57
N LEU A 87 3.90 5.72 -9.00
CA LEU A 87 3.57 5.87 -10.42
C LEU A 87 3.84 7.28 -10.96
N PHE A 88 3.56 8.35 -10.21
CA PHE A 88 3.75 9.72 -10.74
C PHE A 88 5.22 10.08 -10.97
N SER A 89 6.13 9.69 -10.07
CA SER A 89 7.57 9.93 -10.29
C SER A 89 8.13 9.15 -11.48
N SER A 90 7.57 7.98 -11.77
CA SER A 90 7.95 7.15 -12.92
C SER A 90 7.40 7.66 -14.25
N LEU A 91 6.26 8.36 -14.24
CA LEU A 91 5.69 8.98 -15.44
C LEU A 91 6.42 10.28 -15.82
N SER A 92 6.84 11.10 -14.84
CA SER A 92 7.59 12.33 -15.13
C SER A 92 8.93 12.07 -15.82
N SER A 93 9.61 10.97 -15.48
CA SER A 93 10.87 10.56 -16.12
C SER A 93 10.71 10.10 -17.57
N PHE A 94 9.48 9.75 -17.99
CA PHE A 94 9.18 9.37 -19.39
C PHE A 94 9.09 10.59 -20.31
N SER A 95 8.79 11.78 -19.77
CA SER A 95 8.66 13.01 -20.58
C SER A 95 10.00 13.69 -20.90
N SER A 96 11.09 13.25 -20.27
CA SER A 96 12.43 13.82 -20.44
C SER A 96 13.31 13.09 -21.44
N SER A 97 12.83 12.01 -22.08
CA SER A 97 13.62 11.21 -23.03
C SER A 97 13.39 11.52 -24.51
N ASP A 98 12.45 12.40 -24.86
CA ASP A 98 12.19 12.74 -26.27
C ASP A 98 11.79 14.22 -26.40
N ILE A 99 12.76 15.10 -26.67
CA ILE A 99 12.70 16.26 -27.60
C ILE A 99 14.17 16.70 -27.80
N ASP A 100 14.83 16.11 -28.79
CA ASP A 100 15.84 16.80 -29.60
C ASP A 100 15.14 17.13 -30.93
N ILE A 101 14.64 18.36 -31.08
CA ILE A 101 14.29 18.97 -32.37
C ILE A 101 15.19 20.19 -32.54
#